data_AF-A0A0Q4QM56-F1
#
_entry.id   AF-A0A0Q4QM56-F1
#
_cell.length_a   1.000
_cell.length_b   1.000
_cell.length_c   1.000
_cell.angle_alpha   90.00
_cell.angle_beta   90.00
_cell.angle_gamma   90.00
#
_symmetry.space_group_name_H-M   'P 1'
#
loop_
_entity.id
_entity.type
_entity.pdbx_description
1 polymer ?
#
loop_
_entity_poly.entity_id
_entity_poly.type
_entity_poly.pdbx_seq_one_letter_code
_entity_poly.pdbx_strand_id
1 'polypeptide(L)'
;MVKLKEKVTVYNFEVADFHTYFVSDLGIWVHNTNLNNCHVNTSTAKPLENGQFAKNTELPRNATIVRGGSAQPKHLIENQELDQKNNTLSANGGLGVSNAALSPNLKNKQISVVTVGQLNDAGYKVVATPTVGANPNPYHVSIYTPGGRQLTETEAANLSKQFTQVPNPNLNK
;
A
#
# COMPACT_ATOMS: atom_id res chain seq x y z
N MET A 1 -2.57 -21.40 26.85
CA MET A 1 -3.40 -20.41 27.58
C MET A 1 -2.62 -19.90 28.77
N VAL A 2 -2.40 -18.59 28.87
CA VAL A 2 -1.73 -17.98 30.03
C VAL A 2 -2.76 -17.82 31.14
N LYS A 3 -2.54 -18.44 32.30
CA LYS A 3 -3.33 -18.19 33.51
C LYS A 3 -2.69 -17.03 34.28
N LEU A 4 -3.42 -15.93 34.43
CA LEU A 4 -3.03 -14.85 35.34
C LEU A 4 -3.05 -15.38 36.77
N LYS A 5 -1.97 -15.12 37.52
CA LYS A 5 -1.84 -15.56 38.92
C LYS A 5 -2.73 -14.77 39.89
N GLU A 6 -3.19 -13.59 39.47
CA GLU A 6 -3.99 -12.67 40.28
C GLU A 6 -5.11 -12.02 39.45
N LYS A 7 -6.18 -11.57 40.12
CA LYS A 7 -7.26 -10.82 39.49
C LYS A 7 -6.80 -9.38 39.28
N VAL A 8 -6.78 -8.94 38.03
CA VAL A 8 -6.44 -7.55 37.66
C VAL A 8 -7.72 -6.84 37.24
N THR A 9 -7.98 -5.67 37.82
CA THR A 9 -9.07 -4.79 37.38
C THR A 9 -8.62 -4.06 36.12
N VAL A 10 -9.43 -4.12 35.07
CA VAL A 10 -9.23 -3.41 33.81
C VAL A 10 -10.39 -2.44 33.59
N TYR A 11 -10.09 -1.28 33.01
CA TYR A 11 -11.08 -0.24 32.71
C TYR A 11 -11.19 -0.07 31.19
N ASN A 12 -12.42 0.07 30.69
CA ASN A 12 -12.72 0.42 29.32
C ASN A 12 -13.80 1.50 29.30
N PHE A 13 -13.77 2.37 28.29
CA PHE A 13 -14.78 3.40 28.07
C PHE A 13 -15.05 3.51 26.56
N GLU A 14 -16.29 3.80 26.19
CA GLU A 14 -16.68 3.98 24.78
C GLU A 14 -16.41 5.41 24.32
N VAL A 15 -15.87 5.57 23.12
CA VAL A 15 -15.64 6.87 22.47
C VAL A 15 -16.53 6.93 21.24
N ALA A 16 -17.34 7.98 21.13
CA ALA A 16 -18.20 8.21 19.97
C ALA A 16 -17.41 8.63 18.72
N ASP A 17 -17.99 8.35 17.55
CA ASP A 17 -17.56 8.76 16.20
C ASP A 17 -16.20 8.21 15.73
N PHE A 18 -15.11 8.55 16.39
CA PHE A 18 -13.76 8.20 15.95
C PHE A 18 -13.28 6.85 16.50
N HIS A 19 -13.95 6.32 17.53
CA HIS A 19 -13.66 5.02 18.14
C HIS A 19 -12.16 4.78 18.38
N THR A 20 -11.41 5.82 18.73
CA THR A 20 -9.94 5.78 18.88
C THR A 20 -9.55 6.60 20.10
N TYR A 21 -8.63 6.09 20.93
CA TYR A 21 -8.12 6.80 22.11
C TYR A 21 -6.60 6.68 22.24
N PHE A 22 -6.00 7.68 22.89
CA PHE A 22 -4.56 7.78 23.11
C PHE A 22 -4.20 7.25 24.50
N VAL A 23 -3.19 6.38 24.59
CA VAL A 23 -2.66 5.89 25.87
C VAL A 23 -1.31 6.56 26.12
N SER A 24 -1.30 7.53 27.04
CA SER A 24 -0.22 8.51 27.22
C SER A 24 1.16 7.92 27.46
N ASP A 25 1.27 7.01 28.42
CA ASP A 25 2.57 6.54 28.90
C ASP A 25 3.24 5.56 27.93
N LEU A 26 2.45 5.03 26.99
CA LEU A 26 2.91 4.12 25.94
C LEU A 26 3.04 4.81 24.57
N GLY A 27 2.44 5.99 24.38
CA GLY A 27 2.42 6.69 23.10
C GLY A 27 1.65 5.96 22.00
N ILE A 28 0.74 5.05 22.36
CA ILE A 28 0.03 4.17 21.41
C ILE A 28 -1.36 4.73 21.10
N TRP A 29 -1.76 4.64 19.84
CA TRP A 29 -3.13 4.86 19.37
C TRP A 29 -3.87 3.53 19.35
N VAL A 30 -5.00 3.46 20.06
CA VAL A 30 -5.80 2.23 20.18
C VAL A 30 -7.17 2.46 19.56
N HIS A 31 -7.61 1.52 18.70
CA HIS A 31 -8.96 1.50 18.17
C HIS A 31 -9.89 0.75 19.12
N ASN A 32 -10.94 1.42 19.60
CA ASN A 32 -12.03 0.84 20.36
C ASN A 32 -13.13 0.38 19.40
N THR A 33 -12.89 -0.72 18.68
CA THR A 33 -13.87 -1.29 17.75
C THR A 33 -14.18 -2.74 18.14
N ASN A 34 -15.42 -3.16 17.91
CA ASN A 34 -15.78 -4.57 18.02
C ASN A 34 -14.94 -5.37 17.02
N LEU A 35 -14.41 -6.54 17.41
CA LEU A 35 -13.64 -7.44 16.53
C LEU A 35 -14.39 -7.81 15.22
N ASN A 36 -15.72 -7.60 15.20
CA ASN A 36 -16.59 -7.86 14.06
C ASN A 36 -16.66 -6.66 13.07
N ASN A 37 -16.30 -5.46 13.54
CA ASN A 37 -16.27 -4.20 12.77
C ASN A 37 -14.85 -3.75 12.43
N CYS A 38 -13.80 -4.39 12.97
CA CYS A 38 -12.54 -4.42 12.26
C CYS A 38 -12.72 -5.36 11.05
N HIS A 39 -13.09 -4.78 9.91
CA HIS A 39 -12.91 -5.47 8.64
C HIS A 39 -11.40 -5.61 8.43
N VAL A 40 -10.80 -6.64 9.03
CA VAL A 40 -9.70 -7.29 8.35
C VAL A 40 -10.39 -7.83 7.10
N ASN A 41 -10.20 -7.17 5.97
CA ASN A 41 -10.58 -7.74 4.67
C ASN A 41 -9.76 -9.02 4.51
N THR A 42 -10.18 -10.11 5.16
CA THR A 42 -9.57 -11.44 5.08
C THR A 42 -9.94 -12.14 3.77
N SER A 43 -10.58 -11.43 2.85
CA SER A 43 -10.43 -11.65 1.41
C SER A 43 -9.00 -11.30 0.95
N THR A 44 -7.96 -11.64 1.73
CA THR A 44 -6.61 -11.62 1.22
C THR A 44 -6.55 -12.78 0.24
N ALA A 45 -6.65 -12.46 -1.05
CA ALA A 45 -6.31 -13.44 -2.05
C ALA A 45 -4.95 -14.04 -1.67
N LYS A 46 -4.84 -15.36 -1.69
CA LYS A 46 -3.54 -15.96 -1.42
C LYS A 46 -2.60 -15.56 -2.55
N PRO A 47 -1.37 -15.12 -2.25
CA PRO A 47 -0.40 -14.90 -3.29
C PRO A 47 -0.16 -16.21 -4.03
N LEU A 48 0.22 -16.10 -5.30
CA LEU A 48 0.86 -17.18 -6.03
C LEU A 48 2.24 -17.45 -5.39
N GLU A 49 2.89 -18.55 -5.77
CA GLU A 49 4.12 -19.09 -5.16
C GLU A 49 5.26 -18.06 -4.97
N ASN A 50 5.28 -16.99 -5.79
CA ASN A 50 6.30 -15.94 -5.78
C ASN A 50 5.82 -14.58 -5.22
N GLY A 51 4.77 -14.54 -4.41
CA GLY A 51 4.23 -13.27 -3.89
C GLY A 51 3.46 -12.43 -4.92
N GLN A 52 3.21 -13.01 -6.10
CA GLN A 52 2.43 -12.43 -7.20
C GLN A 52 0.93 -12.63 -6.95
N PHE A 53 0.10 -11.95 -7.72
CA PHE A 53 -1.36 -12.05 -7.60
C PHE A 53 -2.00 -12.22 -8.98
N ALA A 54 -3.09 -12.99 -9.04
CA ALA A 54 -3.87 -13.15 -10.25
C ALA A 54 -4.45 -11.80 -10.71
N LYS A 55 -4.67 -11.66 -12.02
CA LYS A 55 -5.26 -10.43 -12.57
C LYS A 55 -6.58 -10.07 -11.89
N ASN A 56 -6.80 -8.77 -11.68
CA ASN A 56 -7.98 -8.18 -11.05
C ASN A 56 -8.15 -8.54 -9.55
N THR A 57 -7.05 -8.89 -8.89
CA THR A 57 -7.04 -9.22 -7.46
C THR A 57 -6.58 -8.02 -6.64
N GLU A 58 -7.30 -7.67 -5.58
CA GLU A 58 -6.81 -6.70 -4.59
C GLU A 58 -5.65 -7.28 -3.78
N LEU A 59 -4.58 -6.51 -3.63
CA LEU A 59 -3.44 -6.94 -2.85
C LEU A 59 -3.73 -6.78 -1.34
N PRO A 60 -3.18 -7.66 -0.48
CA PRO A 60 -3.31 -7.53 0.96
C PRO A 60 -2.52 -6.30 1.46
N ARG A 61 -2.97 -5.72 2.59
CA ARG A 61 -2.43 -4.48 3.16
C ARG A 61 -0.91 -4.51 3.42
N ASN A 62 -0.34 -5.68 3.72
CA ASN A 62 1.09 -5.84 3.96
C ASN A 62 1.93 -6.10 2.70
N ALA A 63 1.34 -6.07 1.50
CA ALA A 63 2.10 -6.14 0.26
C ALA A 63 2.88 -4.83 0.02
N THR A 64 4.07 -4.97 -0.55
CA THR A 64 4.95 -3.86 -0.91
C THR A 64 4.60 -3.38 -2.32
N ILE A 65 4.65 -2.06 -2.52
CA ILE A 65 4.48 -1.38 -3.80
C ILE A 65 5.73 -0.56 -4.09
N VAL A 66 6.23 -0.65 -5.32
CA VAL A 66 7.45 0.02 -5.77
C VAL A 66 7.20 0.77 -7.07
N ARG A 67 7.68 2.01 -7.13
CA ARG A 67 7.72 2.85 -8.33
C ARG A 67 9.13 3.40 -8.58
N GLY A 68 9.45 3.68 -9.83
CA GLY A 68 10.71 4.31 -10.21
C GLY A 68 10.76 5.79 -9.81
N GLY A 69 11.93 6.25 -9.36
CA GLY A 69 12.16 7.65 -9.02
C GLY A 69 11.59 8.04 -7.66
N SER A 70 11.31 9.34 -7.51
CA SER A 70 11.01 10.01 -6.24
C SER A 70 9.52 10.30 -6.01
N ALA A 71 8.62 9.70 -6.81
CA ALA A 71 7.17 9.86 -6.72
C ALA A 71 6.70 11.33 -6.56
N GLN A 72 7.36 12.25 -7.27
CA GLN A 72 7.03 13.68 -7.19
C GLN A 72 5.61 13.96 -7.68
N PRO A 73 4.85 14.87 -7.05
CA PRO A 73 3.44 15.11 -7.39
C PRO A 73 3.20 15.34 -8.88
N LYS A 74 4.04 16.16 -9.52
CA LYS A 74 4.02 16.39 -10.97
C LYS A 74 4.09 15.08 -11.77
N HIS A 75 5.05 14.21 -11.47
CA HIS A 75 5.18 12.92 -12.16
C HIS A 75 4.06 11.94 -11.81
N LEU A 76 3.42 12.06 -10.64
CA LEU A 76 2.23 11.27 -10.34
C LEU A 76 1.10 11.64 -11.30
N ILE A 77 0.91 12.93 -11.57
CA ILE A 77 -0.13 13.44 -12.48
C ILE A 77 0.18 13.11 -13.94
N GLU A 78 1.37 13.49 -14.44
CA GLU A 78 1.76 13.33 -15.84
C GLU A 78 1.77 11.86 -16.29
N ASN A 79 2.20 10.93 -15.44
CA ASN A 79 2.22 9.52 -15.80
C ASN A 79 0.81 8.93 -16.01
N GLN A 80 -0.24 9.52 -15.41
CA GLN A 80 -1.62 9.08 -15.65
C GLN A 80 -2.09 9.45 -17.07
N GLU A 81 -1.64 10.60 -17.58
CA GLU A 81 -1.96 11.07 -18.93
C GLU A 81 -1.23 10.28 -20.01
N LEU A 82 0.07 10.03 -19.78
CA LEU A 82 0.91 9.25 -20.70
C LEU A 82 0.38 7.84 -20.89
N ASP A 83 -0.14 7.23 -19.83
CA ASP A 83 -0.75 5.90 -19.87
C ASP A 83 -2.19 5.93 -20.43
N GLN A 84 -2.73 7.11 -20.75
CA GLN A 84 -4.12 7.35 -21.16
C GLN A 84 -5.15 6.73 -20.19
N LYS A 85 -4.74 6.60 -18.92
CA LYS A 85 -5.50 5.96 -17.85
C LYS A 85 -5.53 6.91 -16.68
N ASN A 86 -6.30 7.98 -16.87
CA ASN A 86 -6.45 9.06 -15.90
C ASN A 86 -6.92 8.60 -14.52
N ASN A 87 -7.34 7.35 -14.35
CA ASN A 87 -7.82 6.80 -13.09
C ASN A 87 -6.84 5.84 -12.40
N THR A 88 -5.64 5.63 -12.94
CA THR A 88 -4.66 4.67 -12.35
C THR A 88 -3.22 5.13 -12.46
N LEU A 89 -2.39 4.71 -11.50
CA LEU A 89 -0.94 4.77 -11.57
C LEU A 89 -0.37 3.36 -11.74
N SER A 90 0.56 3.19 -12.69
CA SER A 90 1.34 1.95 -12.81
C SER A 90 2.41 1.86 -11.71
N ALA A 91 2.52 0.67 -11.13
CA ALA A 91 3.56 0.31 -10.17
C ALA A 91 3.86 -1.19 -10.25
N ASN A 92 4.86 -1.64 -9.50
CA ASN A 92 5.07 -3.05 -9.22
C ASN A 92 4.67 -3.35 -7.77
N GLY A 93 4.14 -4.53 -7.50
CA GLY A 93 3.72 -4.93 -6.17
C GLY A 93 3.66 -6.43 -5.94
N GLY A 94 3.86 -6.83 -4.69
CA GLY A 94 3.78 -8.22 -4.28
C GLY A 94 3.91 -8.41 -2.76
N LEU A 95 3.45 -9.56 -2.28
CA LEU A 95 3.51 -9.92 -0.86
C LEU A 95 4.81 -10.67 -0.55
N GLY A 96 5.62 -10.16 0.37
CA GLY A 96 6.90 -10.77 0.73
C GLY A 96 7.97 -10.67 -0.36
N VAL A 97 7.76 -9.83 -1.37
CA VAL A 97 8.68 -9.65 -2.50
C VAL A 97 9.66 -8.51 -2.20
N SER A 98 10.95 -8.72 -2.48
CA SER A 98 11.99 -7.73 -2.23
C SER A 98 11.91 -6.55 -3.19
N ASN A 99 12.41 -5.38 -2.76
CA ASN A 99 12.51 -4.20 -3.61
C ASN A 99 13.28 -4.48 -4.91
N ALA A 100 14.34 -5.31 -4.86
CA ALA A 100 15.12 -5.68 -6.04
C ALA A 100 14.31 -6.48 -7.07
N ALA A 101 13.49 -7.43 -6.61
CA ALA A 101 12.59 -8.20 -7.47
C ALA A 101 11.40 -7.38 -7.99
N LEU A 102 11.00 -6.32 -7.28
CA LEU A 102 9.98 -5.37 -7.73
C LEU A 102 10.54 -4.22 -8.57
N SER A 103 11.87 -4.04 -8.67
CA SER A 103 12.51 -2.98 -9.47
C SER A 103 13.47 -3.46 -10.58
N PRO A 104 13.28 -4.65 -11.21
CA PRO A 104 14.32 -5.25 -12.07
C PRO A 104 14.66 -4.40 -13.29
N ASN A 105 13.67 -3.67 -13.82
CA ASN A 105 13.81 -2.84 -15.02
C ASN A 105 13.76 -1.33 -14.72
N LEU A 106 13.74 -0.94 -13.43
CA LEU A 106 13.71 0.47 -13.06
C LEU A 106 15.12 1.05 -13.12
N LYS A 107 15.32 2.07 -13.97
CA LYS A 107 16.63 2.70 -14.22
C LYS A 107 16.91 3.93 -13.35
N ASN A 108 15.95 4.32 -12.50
CA ASN A 108 16.10 5.47 -11.62
C ASN A 108 17.03 5.14 -10.43
N LYS A 109 17.93 6.06 -10.06
CA LYS A 109 18.86 5.92 -8.91
C LYS A 109 18.15 5.64 -7.58
N GLN A 110 16.92 6.13 -7.45
CA GLN A 110 16.05 5.89 -6.30
C GLN A 110 14.75 5.25 -6.76
N ILE A 111 14.13 4.54 -5.84
CA ILE A 111 12.79 4.00 -5.96
C ILE A 111 11.92 4.55 -4.83
N SER A 112 10.62 4.61 -5.09
CA SER A 112 9.60 5.01 -4.13
C SER A 112 8.84 3.77 -3.67
N VAL A 113 8.84 3.53 -2.37
CA VAL A 113 8.29 2.32 -1.74
C VAL A 113 7.17 2.69 -0.79
N VAL A 114 6.09 1.92 -0.80
CA VAL A 114 4.94 2.09 0.09
C VAL A 114 4.25 0.75 0.30
N THR A 115 3.53 0.58 1.41
CA THR A 115 2.67 -0.60 1.61
C THR A 115 1.28 -0.37 1.04
N VAL A 116 0.58 -1.45 0.67
CA VAL A 116 -0.83 -1.36 0.25
C VAL A 116 -1.71 -0.79 1.37
N GLY A 117 -1.42 -1.08 2.64
CA GLY A 117 -2.14 -0.55 3.79
C GLY A 117 -2.09 0.97 3.87
N GLN A 118 -0.90 1.56 3.72
CA GLN A 118 -0.74 3.02 3.66
C GLN A 118 -1.52 3.64 2.49
N LEU A 119 -1.51 3.00 1.33
CA LEU A 119 -2.29 3.45 0.17
C LEU A 119 -3.80 3.35 0.44
N ASN A 120 -4.27 2.24 1.02
CA ASN A 120 -5.67 2.05 1.38
C ASN A 120 -6.14 3.10 2.40
N ASP A 121 -5.33 3.39 3.41
CA ASP A 121 -5.64 4.39 4.43
C ASP A 121 -5.68 5.81 3.83
N ALA A 122 -4.92 6.05 2.76
CA ALA A 122 -4.98 7.28 1.96
C ALA A 122 -6.11 7.27 0.90
N GLY A 123 -6.96 6.24 0.85
CA GLY A 123 -8.11 6.15 -0.07
C GLY A 123 -7.79 5.56 -1.45
N TYR A 124 -6.64 4.93 -1.62
CA TYR A 124 -6.21 4.31 -2.89
C TYR A 124 -6.40 2.80 -2.85
N LYS A 125 -7.05 2.27 -3.90
CA LYS A 125 -7.20 0.83 -4.11
C LYS A 125 -6.07 0.29 -4.98
N VAL A 126 -5.50 -0.85 -4.62
CA VAL A 126 -4.40 -1.48 -5.37
C VAL A 126 -4.84 -2.83 -5.91
N VAL A 127 -4.74 -3.00 -7.22
CA VAL A 127 -5.17 -4.23 -7.91
C VAL A 127 -4.04 -4.77 -8.76
N ALA A 128 -3.84 -6.09 -8.71
CA ALA A 128 -2.95 -6.82 -9.58
C ALA A 128 -3.40 -6.76 -11.03
N THR A 129 -2.53 -6.26 -11.90
CA THR A 129 -2.76 -6.16 -13.34
C THR A 129 -1.54 -6.71 -14.09
N PRO A 130 -1.13 -7.96 -13.82
CA PRO A 130 0.07 -8.54 -14.42
C PRO A 130 -0.01 -8.49 -15.95
N THR A 131 1.11 -8.14 -16.58
CA THR A 131 1.20 -8.09 -18.04
C THR A 131 1.79 -9.40 -18.56
N VAL A 132 1.25 -9.86 -19.69
CA VAL A 132 1.72 -11.02 -20.44
C VAL A 132 2.18 -10.58 -21.84
N GLY A 133 2.96 -11.41 -22.53
CA GLY A 133 3.43 -11.13 -23.89
C GLY A 133 4.92 -10.83 -23.95
N ALA A 134 5.35 -9.95 -24.87
CA ALA A 134 6.76 -9.71 -25.19
C ALA A 134 7.60 -9.19 -24.01
N ASN A 135 6.99 -8.41 -23.12
CA ASN A 135 7.60 -7.91 -21.89
C ASN A 135 6.69 -8.25 -20.70
N PRO A 136 6.73 -9.51 -20.22
CA PRO A 136 5.87 -9.93 -19.13
C PRO A 136 6.31 -9.28 -17.83
N ASN A 137 5.35 -8.78 -17.06
CA ASN A 137 5.57 -8.25 -15.73
C ASN A 137 4.52 -8.84 -14.78
N PRO A 138 4.85 -9.94 -14.08
CA PRO A 138 3.91 -10.60 -13.19
C PRO A 138 3.64 -9.82 -11.89
N TYR A 139 4.44 -8.79 -11.60
CA TYR A 139 4.27 -7.92 -10.43
C TYR A 139 3.57 -6.61 -10.77
N HIS A 140 3.11 -6.40 -12.02
CA HIS A 140 2.45 -5.15 -12.38
C HIS A 140 1.14 -4.99 -11.60
N VAL A 141 0.95 -3.80 -11.04
CA VAL A 141 -0.26 -3.40 -10.30
C VAL A 141 -0.74 -2.04 -10.77
N SER A 142 -2.03 -1.81 -10.60
CA SER A 142 -2.68 -0.52 -10.80
C SER A 142 -3.12 0.04 -9.46
N ILE A 143 -2.64 1.23 -9.14
CA ILE A 143 -3.10 2.02 -8.00
C ILE A 143 -4.22 2.93 -8.52
N TYR A 144 -5.47 2.65 -8.15
CA TYR A 144 -6.63 3.43 -8.55
C TYR A 144 -6.69 4.73 -7.78
N THR A 145 -6.94 5.82 -8.49
CA THR A 145 -7.11 7.15 -7.91
C THR A 145 -8.49 7.29 -7.26
N PRO A 146 -8.59 8.08 -6.17
CA PRO A 146 -9.88 8.46 -5.61
C PRO A 146 -10.78 9.09 -6.67
N GLY A 147 -12.03 8.65 -6.73
CA GLY A 147 -13.03 9.17 -7.68
C GLY A 147 -12.84 8.75 -9.14
N GLY A 148 -11.87 7.88 -9.45
CA GLY A 148 -11.72 7.34 -10.81
C GLY A 148 -11.36 8.39 -11.86
N ARG A 149 -10.64 9.44 -11.47
CA ARG A 149 -10.21 10.55 -12.31
C ARG A 149 -8.75 10.91 -12.04
N GLN A 150 -8.20 11.81 -12.86
CA GLN A 150 -6.84 12.27 -12.66
C GLN A 150 -6.68 12.90 -11.28
N LEU A 151 -5.53 12.65 -10.65
CA LEU A 151 -5.19 13.32 -9.40
C LEU A 151 -5.11 14.83 -9.59
N THR A 152 -5.74 15.55 -8.68
CA THR A 152 -5.43 16.97 -8.44
C THR A 152 -4.03 17.11 -7.86
N GLU A 153 -3.48 18.33 -7.90
CA GLU A 153 -2.19 18.65 -7.26
C GLU A 153 -2.17 18.31 -5.77
N THR A 154 -3.28 18.56 -5.07
CA THR A 154 -3.40 18.26 -3.63
C THR A 154 -3.41 16.76 -3.37
N GLU A 155 -4.16 15.98 -4.14
CA GLU A 155 -4.18 14.52 -4.00
C GLU A 155 -2.82 13.91 -4.37
N ALA A 156 -2.16 14.43 -5.41
CA ALA A 156 -0.81 14.01 -5.78
C ALA A 156 0.22 14.36 -4.69
N ALA A 157 0.14 15.54 -4.09
CA ALA A 157 0.99 15.93 -2.96
C ALA A 157 0.78 15.02 -1.74
N ASN A 158 -0.46 14.68 -1.43
CA ASN A 158 -0.77 13.78 -0.32
C ASN A 158 -0.33 12.34 -0.56
N LEU A 159 -0.50 11.85 -1.79
CA LEU A 159 0.00 10.53 -2.19
C LEU A 159 1.53 10.48 -2.17
N SER A 160 2.21 11.52 -2.66
CA SER A 160 3.67 11.60 -2.67
C SER A 160 4.27 11.40 -1.27
N LYS A 161 3.64 11.95 -0.23
CA LYS A 161 4.06 11.82 1.17
C LYS A 161 3.95 10.39 1.72
N GLN A 162 3.17 9.51 1.10
CA GLN A 162 3.06 8.11 1.53
C GLN A 162 4.28 7.29 1.12
N PHE A 163 5.01 7.72 0.10
CA PHE A 163 6.16 6.99 -0.42
C PHE A 163 7.43 7.27 0.39
N THR A 164 8.12 6.20 0.77
CA THR A 164 9.48 6.27 1.27
C THR A 164 10.46 6.14 0.11
N GLN A 165 11.38 7.08 -0.04
CA GLN A 165 12.43 7.00 -1.05
C GLN A 165 13.60 6.17 -0.52
N VAL A 166 14.04 5.19 -1.30
CA VAL A 166 15.22 4.38 -0.99
C VAL A 166 16.13 4.25 -2.22
N PRO A 167 17.44 4.00 -2.05
CA PRO A 167 18.32 3.69 -3.17
C PRO A 167 17.79 2.49 -3.98
N ASN A 168 17.92 2.55 -5.29
CA ASN A 168 17.54 1.41 -6.13
C ASN A 168 18.57 0.28 -5.98
N PRO A 169 18.18 -0.90 -5.43
CA PRO A 169 19.12 -1.99 -5.17
C PRO A 169 19.72 -2.61 -6.44
N ASN A 170 19.14 -2.35 -7.62
CA ASN A 170 19.63 -2.88 -8.88
C ASN A 170 20.64 -1.98 -9.60
N LEU A 171 20.90 -0.77 -9.09
CA LEU A 171 21.86 0.18 -9.72
C LEU A 171 23.17 0.34 -8.94
N ASN A 172 23.29 -0.31 -7.78
CA ASN A 172 24.49 -0.29 -6.93
C ASN A 172 25.35 -1.55 -7.11
N LYS A 173 25.30 -2.20 -8.29
CA LYS A 173 26.08 -3.39 -8.62
C LYS A 173 27.06 -3.08 -9.75
#